data_AF-A0A7W1BKY7-F1
#
_entry.id   AF-A0A7W1BKY7-F1
#
_cell.length_a   1.000
_cell.length_b   1.000
_cell.length_c   1.000
_cell.angle_alpha   90.00
_cell.angle_beta   90.00
_cell.angle_gamma   90.00
#
_symmetry.space_group_name_H-M   'P 1'
#
loop_
_entity.id
_entity.type
_entity.pdbx_description
1 polymer ?
#
loop_
_entity_poly.entity_id
_entity_poly.type
_entity_poly.pdbx_seq_one_letter_code
_entity_poly.pdbx_strand_id
1 'polypeptide(L)'
;MTMAENETGRVEAFSDGVFAIAITLLILEIRVPPSATDAALGQELLHIWPSFLAFLASFMAIGVMWLNHHRLFTLIQKCDDGLIALNLLLLLGITWIPFPTALLAEHLRVDGSRWELMLHV
;
A
#
# COMPACT_ATOMS: atom_id res chain seq x y z
N MET A 1 21.67 11.15 25.27
CA MET A 1 20.86 11.59 24.13
C MET A 1 21.42 12.91 23.62
N THR A 2 22.28 12.83 22.62
CA THR A 2 22.89 14.00 21.96
C THR A 2 21.88 14.62 20.98
N MET A 3 22.01 15.92 20.66
CA MET A 3 21.03 16.63 19.81
C MET A 3 20.79 15.94 18.45
N ALA A 4 21.81 15.31 17.88
CA ALA A 4 21.72 14.58 16.61
C ALA A 4 20.90 13.27 16.69
N GLU A 5 20.90 12.58 17.83
CA GLU A 5 20.05 11.39 18.06
C GLU A 5 18.57 11.78 18.05
N ASN A 6 18.24 12.97 18.59
CA ASN A 6 16.86 13.46 18.65
C ASN A 6 16.32 13.81 17.24
N GLU A 7 17.13 14.42 16.38
CA GLU A 7 16.69 14.78 15.02
C GLU A 7 16.48 13.55 14.13
N THR A 8 17.38 12.57 14.20
CA THR A 8 17.26 11.32 13.43
C THR A 8 16.00 10.56 13.83
N GLY A 9 15.74 10.41 15.14
CA GLY A 9 14.54 9.75 15.64
C GLY A 9 13.23 10.47 15.27
N ARG A 10 13.23 11.80 15.14
CA ARG A 10 12.06 12.55 14.67
C ARG A 10 11.74 12.29 13.19
N VAL A 11 12.77 12.21 12.34
CA VAL A 11 12.60 11.89 10.91
C VAL A 11 12.10 10.44 10.74
N GLU A 12 12.65 9.51 11.52
CA GLU A 12 12.19 8.12 11.55
C GLU A 12 10.71 8.03 11.97
N ALA A 13 10.34 8.64 13.10
CA ALA A 13 8.96 8.62 13.59
C ALA A 13 7.95 9.27 12.60
N PHE A 14 8.36 10.34 11.91
CA PHE A 14 7.55 10.93 10.85
C PHE A 14 7.35 9.95 9.69
N SER A 15 8.42 9.28 9.28
CA SER A 15 8.39 8.30 8.19
C SER A 15 7.48 7.13 8.54
N ASP A 16 7.61 6.57 9.75
CA ASP A 16 6.76 5.49 10.26
C ASP A 16 5.26 5.84 10.20
N GLY A 17 4.91 7.08 10.57
CA GLY A 17 3.54 7.58 10.46
C GLY A 17 3.03 7.59 9.01
N VAL A 18 3.86 8.02 8.06
CA VAL A 18 3.49 8.01 6.63
C VAL A 18 3.35 6.58 6.09
N PHE A 19 4.27 5.67 6.44
CA PHE A 19 4.16 4.25 6.09
C PHE A 19 2.87 3.63 6.63
N ALA A 20 2.55 3.87 7.91
CA ALA A 20 1.33 3.36 8.54
C ALA A 20 0.05 3.88 7.85
N ILE A 21 0.01 5.17 7.51
CA ILE A 21 -1.13 5.76 6.77
C ILE A 21 -1.23 5.14 5.38
N ALA A 22 -0.13 5.05 4.62
CA ALA A 22 -0.15 4.48 3.28
C ALA A 22 -0.66 3.03 3.27
N ILE A 23 -0.20 2.21 4.22
CA ILE A 23 -0.66 0.82 4.40
C ILE A 23 -2.17 0.78 4.70
N THR A 24 -2.66 1.63 5.60
CA THR A 24 -4.07 1.63 5.98
C THR A 24 -4.98 2.20 4.90
N LEU A 25 -4.50 3.11 4.05
CA LEU A 25 -5.26 3.60 2.90
C LEU A 25 -5.48 2.53 1.83
N LEU A 26 -4.58 1.54 1.69
CA LEU A 26 -4.73 0.47 0.70
C LEU A 26 -6.05 -0.28 0.82
N ILE A 27 -6.57 -0.45 2.05
CA ILE A 27 -7.82 -1.20 2.25
C ILE A 27 -9.03 -0.47 1.67
N LEU A 28 -8.97 0.87 1.61
CA LEU A 28 -10.05 1.70 1.08
C LEU A 28 -10.21 1.51 -0.45
N GLU A 29 -9.18 0.99 -1.12
CA GLU A 29 -9.24 0.68 -2.55
C GLU A 29 -10.01 -0.60 -2.86
N ILE A 30 -10.24 -1.47 -1.86
CA ILE A 30 -11.09 -2.64 -2.03
C ILE A 30 -12.56 -2.22 -2.00
N ARG A 31 -13.16 -2.07 -3.19
CA ARG A 31 -14.56 -1.68 -3.35
C ARG A 31 -15.49 -2.88 -3.30
N VAL A 32 -16.49 -2.81 -2.43
CA VAL A 32 -17.61 -3.77 -2.40
C VAL A 32 -18.64 -3.37 -3.47
N PRO A 33 -19.09 -4.28 -4.34
CA PRO A 33 -20.10 -4.00 -5.34
C PRO A 33 -21.46 -3.64 -4.68
N PRO A 34 -22.18 -2.61 -5.16
CA PRO A 34 -23.46 -2.19 -4.57
C PRO A 34 -24.59 -3.22 -4.67
N SER A 35 -24.43 -4.23 -5.54
CA SER A 35 -25.48 -5.17 -5.95
C SER A 35 -25.55 -6.45 -5.10
N ALA A 36 -24.71 -6.59 -4.06
CA ALA A 36 -24.61 -7.81 -3.26
C ALA A 36 -25.96 -8.09 -2.55
N THR A 37 -26.80 -8.90 -3.17
CA THR A 37 -28.01 -9.44 -2.54
C THR A 37 -27.59 -10.67 -1.74
N ASP A 38 -28.17 -10.88 -0.55
CA ASP A 38 -27.75 -11.94 0.40
C ASP A 38 -27.64 -13.35 -0.23
N ALA A 39 -28.39 -13.62 -1.30
CA ALA A 39 -28.37 -14.90 -2.01
C ALA A 39 -27.11 -15.16 -2.86
N ALA A 40 -26.26 -14.16 -3.12
CA ALA A 40 -25.11 -14.26 -4.03
C ALA A 40 -23.76 -13.85 -3.41
N LEU A 41 -23.71 -13.61 -2.10
CA LEU A 41 -22.54 -13.03 -1.42
C LEU A 41 -21.25 -13.84 -1.62
N GLY A 42 -21.36 -15.17 -1.68
CA GLY A 42 -20.21 -16.05 -1.93
C GLY A 42 -19.62 -15.91 -3.34
N GLN A 43 -20.46 -15.73 -4.37
CA GLN A 43 -20.01 -15.49 -5.75
C GLN A 43 -19.39 -14.09 -5.89
N GLU A 44 -19.99 -13.08 -5.26
CA GLU A 44 -19.44 -11.72 -5.24
C GLU A 44 -18.07 -11.66 -4.55
N LEU A 45 -17.87 -12.43 -3.47
CA LEU A 45 -16.55 -12.55 -2.82
C LEU A 45 -15.50 -13.17 -3.75
N LEU A 46 -15.88 -14.19 -4.53
CA LEU A 46 -15.00 -14.76 -5.53
C LEU A 46 -14.64 -13.68 -6.56
N HIS A 47 -15.58 -12.90 -7.09
CA HIS A 47 -15.25 -11.84 -8.05
C HIS A 47 -14.24 -10.78 -7.56
N ILE A 48 -14.17 -10.54 -6.24
CA ILE A 48 -13.28 -9.54 -5.64
C ILE A 48 -11.87 -10.12 -5.35
N TRP A 49 -11.66 -11.44 -5.48
CA TRP A 49 -10.38 -12.09 -5.17
C TRP A 49 -9.13 -11.43 -5.84
N PRO A 50 -9.17 -10.96 -7.10
CA PRO A 50 -8.01 -10.32 -7.73
C PRO A 50 -7.65 -8.97 -7.09
N SER A 51 -8.66 -8.22 -6.63
CA SER A 51 -8.46 -6.96 -5.90
C SER A 51 -7.80 -7.20 -4.56
N PHE A 52 -8.16 -8.27 -3.85
CA PHE A 52 -7.49 -8.69 -2.62
C PHE A 52 -6.02 -9.06 -2.88
N LEU A 53 -5.71 -9.70 -4.01
CA LEU A 53 -4.32 -10.03 -4.37
C LEU A 53 -3.50 -8.75 -4.65
N ALA A 54 -4.06 -7.80 -5.41
CA ALA A 54 -3.41 -6.51 -5.68
C ALA A 54 -3.15 -5.72 -4.38
N PHE A 55 -4.14 -5.71 -3.48
CA PHE A 55 -4.00 -5.15 -2.14
C PHE A 55 -2.87 -5.82 -1.36
N LEU A 56 -2.86 -7.16 -1.28
CA LEU A 56 -1.88 -7.90 -0.49
C LEU A 56 -0.45 -7.71 -1.02
N ALA A 57 -0.28 -7.74 -2.33
CA ALA A 57 1.01 -7.49 -2.97
C ALA A 57 1.54 -6.10 -2.61
N SER A 58 0.68 -5.10 -2.61
CA SER A 58 1.05 -3.70 -2.31
C SER A 58 1.30 -3.48 -0.81
N PHE A 59 0.51 -4.12 0.05
CA PHE A 59 0.74 -4.15 1.50
C PHE A 59 2.14 -4.71 1.80
N MET A 60 2.47 -5.86 1.20
CA MET A 60 3.78 -6.51 1.38
C MET A 60 4.91 -5.65 0.82
N ALA A 61 4.72 -5.01 -0.34
CA ALA A 61 5.70 -4.11 -0.92
C ALA A 61 6.01 -2.92 0.01
N ILE A 62 4.99 -2.22 0.51
CA ILE A 62 5.17 -1.12 1.46
C ILE A 62 5.80 -1.64 2.77
N GLY A 63 5.36 -2.80 3.27
CA GLY A 63 5.92 -3.41 4.48
C GLY A 63 7.40 -3.76 4.36
N VAL A 64 7.84 -4.29 3.22
CA VAL A 64 9.26 -4.56 2.95
C VAL A 64 10.06 -3.26 2.85
N MET A 65 9.50 -2.22 2.21
CA MET A 65 10.13 -0.90 2.15
C MET A 65 10.29 -0.29 3.53
N TRP A 66 9.26 -0.41 4.39
CA TRP A 66 9.31 0.03 5.78
C TRP A 66 10.37 -0.72 6.59
N LEU A 67 10.44 -2.05 6.48
CA LEU A 67 11.48 -2.86 7.15
C LEU A 67 12.89 -2.45 6.73
N ASN A 68 13.09 -2.16 5.45
CA ASN A 68 14.38 -1.68 4.94
C ASN A 68 14.69 -0.26 5.42
N HIS A 69 13.69 0.62 5.47
CA HIS A 69 13.81 1.98 5.99
C HIS A 69 14.22 1.98 7.47
N HIS A 70 13.50 1.24 8.31
CA HIS A 70 13.81 1.12 9.73
C HIS A 70 15.24 0.57 9.94
N ARG A 71 15.63 -0.50 9.23
CA ARG A 71 17.01 -1.03 9.28
C ARG A 71 18.04 0.01 8.87
N LEU A 72 17.78 0.79 7.82
CA LEU A 72 18.69 1.84 7.38
C LEU A 72 18.86 2.92 8.44
N PHE A 73 17.76 3.38 9.05
CA PHE A 73 17.79 4.42 10.08
C PHE A 73 18.50 3.97 11.36
N THR A 74 18.47 2.67 11.70
CA THR A 74 19.30 2.15 12.83
C THR A 74 20.81 2.26 12.60
N LEU A 75 21.27 2.41 11.35
CA LEU A 75 22.70 2.53 11.00
C LEU A 75 23.16 3.99 10.87
N ILE A 76 22.23 4.95 10.80
CA ILE A 76 22.52 6.36 10.56
C ILE A 76 22.85 7.06 11.88
N GLN A 77 24.06 7.62 11.99
CA GLN A 77 24.51 8.33 13.20
C GLN A 77 24.15 9.83 13.19
N LYS A 78 23.93 10.43 12.02
CA LYS A 78 23.54 11.83 11.84
C LYS A 78 22.66 11.99 10.61
N CYS A 79 21.54 12.71 10.77
CA CYS A 79 20.76 13.23 9.66
C CYS A 79 21.40 14.52 9.12
N ASP A 80 21.53 14.62 7.81
CA ASP A 80 21.81 15.87 7.09
C ASP A 80 20.62 16.26 6.18
N ASP A 81 20.63 17.48 5.66
CA ASP A 81 19.54 18.01 4.83
C ASP A 81 19.34 17.18 3.55
N GLY A 82 20.41 16.59 3.01
CA GLY A 82 20.37 15.73 1.83
C GLY A 82 19.61 14.43 2.09
N LEU A 83 19.89 13.77 3.22
CA LEU A 83 19.17 12.59 3.66
C LEU A 83 17.69 12.88 3.91
N ILE A 84 17.36 14.04 4.50
CA ILE A 84 15.97 14.45 4.71
C ILE A 84 15.24 14.61 3.38
N ALA A 85 15.86 15.25 2.39
CA ALA A 85 15.28 15.40 1.05
C ALA A 85 15.07 14.05 0.35
N LEU A 86 16.04 13.14 0.44
CA LEU A 86 15.92 11.77 -0.07
C LEU A 86 14.82 10.98 0.63
N ASN A 87 14.68 11.14 1.95
CA ASN A 87 13.62 10.53 2.73
C ASN A 87 12.24 11.05 2.28
N LEU A 88 12.09 12.35 2.08
CA LEU A 88 10.84 12.92 1.55
C LEU A 88 10.50 12.38 0.15
N LEU A 89 11.50 12.21 -0.72
CA LEU A 89 11.29 11.62 -2.05
C LEU A 89 10.84 10.15 -1.96
N LEU A 90 11.44 9.37 -1.05
CA LEU A 90 10.98 8.01 -0.75
C LEU A 90 9.53 8.02 -0.28
N LEU A 91 9.20 8.86 0.71
CA LEU A 91 7.85 8.95 1.27
C LEU A 91 6.81 9.36 0.22
N LEU A 92 7.15 10.28 -0.69
CA LEU A 92 6.31 10.62 -1.83
C LEU A 92 5.99 9.39 -2.69
N GLY A 93 7.00 8.57 -2.98
CA GLY A 93 6.83 7.30 -3.69
C GLY A 93 5.90 6.35 -2.94
N ILE A 94 6.06 6.19 -1.62
CA ILE A 94 5.20 5.35 -0.78
C ILE A 94 3.75 5.81 -0.82
N THR A 95 3.50 7.11 -0.69
CA THR A 95 2.14 7.67 -0.76
C THR A 95 1.48 7.49 -2.12
N TRP A 96 2.26 7.25 -3.16
CA TRP A 96 1.73 7.04 -4.50
C TRP A 96 1.31 5.59 -4.74
N ILE A 97 1.85 4.59 -4.02
CA ILE A 97 1.55 3.15 -4.22
C ILE A 97 0.04 2.79 -4.18
N PRO A 98 -0.82 3.40 -3.35
CA PRO A 98 -2.25 3.09 -3.37
C PRO A 98 -2.92 3.32 -4.73
N PHE A 99 -2.50 4.35 -5.48
CA PHE A 99 -3.08 4.67 -6.79
C PHE A 99 -2.93 3.55 -7.85
N PRO A 100 -1.71 3.07 -8.20
CA PRO A 100 -1.56 1.97 -9.14
C PRO A 100 -2.15 0.67 -8.60
N THR A 101 -2.21 0.47 -7.28
CA THR A 101 -2.89 -0.68 -6.66
C THR A 101 -4.38 -0.67 -7.01
N ALA A 102 -5.05 0.47 -6.82
CA ALA A 102 -6.45 0.65 -7.16
C ALA A 102 -6.70 0.44 -8.66
N LEU A 103 -5.84 1.03 -9.50
CA LEU A 103 -5.93 0.90 -10.94
C LEU A 103 -5.82 -0.57 -11.38
N LEU A 104 -4.85 -1.32 -10.83
CA LEU A 104 -4.68 -2.73 -11.13
C LEU A 104 -5.86 -3.56 -10.65
N ALA A 105 -6.34 -3.32 -9.42
CA ALA A 105 -7.49 -4.00 -8.85
C ALA A 105 -8.75 -3.82 -9.71
N GLU A 106 -8.99 -2.61 -10.22
CA GLU A 106 -10.14 -2.33 -11.10
C GLU A 106 -10.04 -3.08 -12.44
N HIS A 107 -8.87 -3.11 -13.08
CA HIS A 107 -8.69 -3.80 -14.36
C HIS A 107 -8.77 -5.32 -14.23
N LEU A 108 -8.18 -5.89 -13.17
CA LEU A 108 -8.25 -7.34 -12.91
C LEU A 108 -9.69 -7.80 -12.64
N ARG A 109 -10.52 -6.94 -12.04
CA ARG A 109 -11.94 -7.22 -11.83
C ARG A 109 -12.75 -7.22 -13.15
N VAL A 110 -12.44 -6.31 -14.07
CA VAL A 110 -13.13 -6.21 -15.37
C VAL A 110 -12.78 -7.35 -16.31
N ASP A 111 -11.52 -7.78 -16.36
CA ASP A 111 -11.17 -8.98 -17.14
C ASP A 111 -11.78 -10.24 -16.51
N GLY A 112 -11.88 -10.26 -15.18
CA GLY A 112 -12.72 -11.13 -14.35
C GLY A 112 -14.09 -11.47 -14.95
N SER A 113 -14.88 -10.44 -15.23
CA SER A 113 -16.26 -10.64 -15.72
C SER A 113 -16.34 -11.04 -17.19
N ARG A 114 -15.32 -10.71 -18.01
CA ARG A 114 -15.31 -11.04 -19.45
C ARG A 114 -15.13 -12.52 -19.73
N TRP A 115 -14.32 -13.24 -18.95
CA TRP A 115 -14.14 -14.68 -19.17
C TRP A 115 -15.36 -15.50 -18.74
N GLU A 116 -16.11 -15.05 -17.74
CA GLU A 116 -17.38 -15.68 -17.36
C GLU A 116 -18.45 -15.54 -18.44
N LEU A 117 -18.57 -14.37 -19.05
CA LEU A 117 -19.47 -14.16 -20.18
C LEU A 117 -19.13 -15.03 -21.41
N MET A 118 -17.86 -15.40 -21.59
CA MET A 118 -17.42 -16.30 -22.67
C MET A 118 -17.65 -17.79 -22.37
N LEU A 119 -17.70 -18.20 -21.10
CA LEU A 119 -17.94 -19.59 -20.70
C LEU A 119 -19.43 -19.94 -20.58
N HIS A 120 -20.32 -18.94 -20.63
CA HIS A 120 -21.78 -19.09 -20.60
C HIS A 120 -22.45 -18.95 -21.98
N VAL A 121 -21.69 -19.00 -23.09
CA VAL A 121 -22.16 -19.09 -24.49
C VAL A 121 -21.75 -20.44 -25.08
#